data_AF-A0A942LFD1-F1
#
_entry.id   AF-A0A942LFD1-F1
#
_cell.length_a   1.000
_cell.length_b   1.000
_cell.length_c   1.000
_cell.angle_alpha   90.00
_cell.angle_beta   90.00
_cell.angle_gamma   90.00
#
_symmetry.space_group_name_H-M   'P 1'
#
loop_
_entity.id
_entity.type
_entity.pdbx_description
1 polymer ?
#
loop_
_entity_poly.entity_id
_entity_poly.type
_entity_poly.pdbx_seq_one_letter_code
_entity_poly.pdbx_strand_id
1 'polypeptide(L)'
;MTTPRPAPTPSPSDPSASAAPAARARGWHALPAAEALRSLDSSDHGLTHSEALERLARHGPNRLQMAEGPGLWRRVLVQFNNLLILVLLAAAVVTALIGHSLDAAVILAVVLLNVSIGVLQEGKAEKALQAIRHLLAPHANVLRDGRLQDIDAADLVPGDVVQVASGDSLPADLRWLQLNNLRVDESALTGESMPVEKSVVPVAPDAALGDRLCMGYAGTLVTQGQARGVVVATAGATEMGRIGRLLESV
;
A
#
# COMPACT_ATOMS: atom_id res chain seq x y z
N MET A 1 45.24 33.42 34.37
CA MET A 1 45.62 32.98 33.02
C MET A 1 45.80 31.47 33.08
N THR A 2 44.75 30.74 32.77
CA THR A 2 44.69 29.27 32.87
C THR A 2 44.25 28.75 31.51
N THR A 3 45.12 27.99 30.86
CA THR A 3 44.93 27.39 29.54
C THR A 3 43.83 26.32 29.58
N PRO A 4 42.92 26.27 28.58
CA PRO A 4 41.96 25.17 28.50
C PRO A 4 42.62 23.92 27.89
N ARG A 5 42.37 22.79 28.56
CA ARG A 5 42.79 21.43 28.23
C ARG A 5 42.08 20.95 26.94
N PRO A 6 42.78 20.29 25.99
CA PRO A 6 42.14 19.77 24.78
C PRO A 6 41.24 18.56 25.10
N ALA A 7 40.09 18.49 24.44
CA ALA A 7 39.11 17.41 24.53
C ALA A 7 39.67 16.09 23.92
N PRO A 8 39.25 14.92 24.42
CA PRO A 8 39.72 13.64 23.91
C PRO A 8 39.16 13.32 22.52
N THR A 9 40.04 12.89 21.62
CA THR A 9 39.72 12.32 20.31
C THR A 9 39.03 10.96 20.45
N PRO A 10 37.89 10.70 19.77
CA PRO A 10 37.31 9.36 19.75
C PRO A 10 38.08 8.44 18.81
N SER A 11 38.51 7.28 19.32
CA SER A 11 39.08 6.18 18.54
C SER A 11 37.97 5.33 17.89
N PRO A 12 38.23 4.66 16.74
CA PRO A 12 37.22 3.95 15.97
C PRO A 12 37.31 2.44 16.19
N SER A 13 36.34 1.84 16.89
CA SER A 13 36.06 0.39 16.79
C SER A 13 34.86 -0.01 17.63
N ASP A 14 33.70 -0.18 16.99
CA ASP A 14 32.69 -1.15 17.41
C ASP A 14 32.08 -1.79 16.15
N PRO A 15 32.46 -3.04 15.79
CA PRO A 15 31.98 -3.73 14.60
C PRO A 15 30.81 -4.66 14.92
N SER A 16 29.79 -4.17 15.63
CA SER A 16 28.59 -4.96 15.95
C SER A 16 27.32 -4.11 15.81
N ALA A 17 27.00 -3.70 14.59
CA ALA A 17 25.65 -3.32 14.19
C ALA A 17 25.27 -4.13 12.95
N SER A 18 24.67 -5.28 13.24
CA SER A 18 24.05 -6.25 12.35
C SER A 18 23.17 -5.63 11.25
N ALA A 19 23.18 -6.30 10.11
CA ALA A 19 22.52 -5.96 8.86
C ALA A 19 20.98 -5.79 8.92
N ALA A 20 20.50 -4.77 8.19
CA ALA A 20 19.15 -4.47 7.67
C ALA A 20 18.06 -3.92 8.63
N PRO A 21 17.18 -3.00 8.18
CA PRO A 21 16.91 -2.61 6.79
C PRO A 21 17.33 -1.17 6.46
N ALA A 22 18.14 -1.00 5.41
CA ALA A 22 18.61 0.28 4.85
C ALA A 22 17.50 1.10 4.14
N ALA A 23 16.26 0.95 4.59
CA ALA A 23 15.08 1.70 4.19
C ALA A 23 14.45 2.40 5.41
N ARG A 24 15.27 3.00 6.29
CA ARG A 24 14.84 4.26 6.90
C ARG A 24 14.49 5.16 5.73
N ALA A 25 13.18 5.30 5.50
CA ALA A 25 12.57 5.85 4.30
C ALA A 25 13.39 7.04 3.83
N ARG A 26 13.95 6.95 2.61
CA ARG A 26 14.62 8.10 1.99
C ARG A 26 13.63 9.25 2.11
N GLY A 27 13.98 10.29 2.85
CA GLY A 27 13.11 11.44 3.08
C GLY A 27 12.96 12.19 1.76
N TRP A 28 12.19 11.64 0.83
CA TRP A 28 12.01 12.17 -0.52
C TRP A 28 11.48 13.60 -0.46
N HIS A 29 10.70 13.91 0.57
CA HIS A 29 10.22 15.26 0.90
C HIS A 29 11.34 16.25 1.22
N ALA A 30 12.48 15.79 1.75
CA ALA A 30 13.63 16.62 2.07
C ALA A 30 14.60 16.79 0.89
N LEU A 31 14.44 16.00 -0.17
CA LEU A 31 15.29 16.10 -1.35
C LEU A 31 14.72 17.10 -2.36
N PRO A 32 15.58 17.91 -3.00
CA PRO A 32 15.20 18.64 -4.21
C PRO A 32 14.72 17.69 -5.32
N ALA A 33 13.76 18.13 -6.14
CA ALA A 33 13.18 17.32 -7.22
C ALA A 33 14.23 16.71 -8.17
N ALA A 34 15.25 17.50 -8.55
CA ALA A 34 16.33 17.03 -9.41
C ALA A 34 17.19 15.94 -8.74
N GLU A 35 17.34 15.96 -7.42
CA GLU A 35 18.07 14.94 -6.67
C GLU A 35 17.25 13.67 -6.49
N ALA A 36 15.94 13.79 -6.34
CA ALA A 36 15.04 12.64 -6.34
C ALA A 36 15.11 11.86 -7.66
N LEU A 37 15.11 12.57 -8.81
CA LEU A 37 15.29 11.97 -10.13
C LEU A 37 16.64 11.24 -10.24
N ARG A 38 17.74 11.91 -9.87
CA ARG A 38 19.09 11.29 -9.87
C ARG A 38 19.17 10.05 -8.98
N SER A 39 18.57 10.11 -7.79
CA SER A 39 18.59 9.00 -6.82
C SER A 39 17.78 7.78 -7.25
N LEU A 40 16.89 7.94 -8.23
CA LEU A 40 16.09 6.89 -8.84
C LEU A 40 16.63 6.46 -10.21
N ASP A 41 17.75 7.02 -10.65
CA ASP A 41 18.30 6.86 -12.01
C ASP A 41 17.22 7.14 -13.07
N SER A 42 16.49 8.24 -12.89
CA SER A 42 15.41 8.69 -13.78
C SER A 42 15.70 10.09 -14.33
N SER A 43 14.95 10.47 -15.36
CA SER A 43 15.06 11.75 -16.05
C SER A 43 13.73 12.50 -16.07
N ASP A 44 13.76 13.78 -16.39
CA ASP A 44 12.57 14.60 -16.65
C ASP A 44 11.80 14.14 -17.90
N HIS A 45 12.46 13.41 -18.80
CA HIS A 45 11.87 12.73 -19.96
C HIS A 45 11.29 11.34 -19.64
N GLY A 46 11.33 10.94 -18.37
CA GLY A 46 10.83 9.66 -17.89
C GLY A 46 11.77 8.49 -18.18
N LEU A 47 11.22 7.28 -18.09
CA LEU A 47 11.98 6.03 -18.26
C LEU A 47 11.85 5.49 -19.68
N THR A 48 12.81 4.68 -20.11
CA THR A 48 12.62 3.84 -21.30
C THR A 48 11.70 2.65 -21.00
N HIS A 49 11.07 2.09 -22.02
CA HIS A 49 10.25 0.89 -21.86
C HIS A 49 11.03 -0.29 -21.26
N SER A 50 12.27 -0.50 -21.68
CA SER A 50 13.14 -1.57 -21.14
C SER A 50 13.45 -1.39 -19.67
N GLU A 51 13.79 -0.17 -19.25
CA GLU A 51 14.07 0.12 -17.84
C GLU A 51 12.83 -0.06 -16.96
N ALA A 52 11.66 0.32 -17.48
CA ALA A 52 10.40 0.12 -16.78
C ALA A 52 10.12 -1.37 -16.54
N LEU A 53 10.31 -2.23 -17.56
CA LEU A 53 10.15 -3.68 -17.42
C LEU A 53 11.16 -4.29 -16.44
N GLU A 54 12.42 -3.88 -16.49
CA GLU A 54 13.45 -4.34 -15.54
C GLU A 54 13.13 -3.91 -14.10
N ARG A 55 12.62 -2.70 -13.91
CA ARG A 55 12.17 -2.24 -12.60
C ARG A 55 10.91 -2.97 -12.14
N LEU A 56 9.98 -3.29 -13.04
CA LEU A 56 8.76 -4.03 -12.72
C LEU A 56 9.11 -5.45 -12.24
N ALA A 57 10.08 -6.10 -12.89
CA ALA A 57 10.59 -7.40 -12.46
C ALA A 57 11.28 -7.35 -11.07
N ARG A 58 11.94 -6.23 -10.75
CA ARG A 58 12.67 -6.05 -9.47
C ARG A 58 11.77 -5.63 -8.31
N HIS A 59 10.85 -4.69 -8.55
CA HIS A 59 10.01 -4.10 -7.52
C HIS A 59 8.66 -4.81 -7.38
N GLY A 60 8.25 -5.57 -8.40
CA GLY A 60 6.92 -6.13 -8.51
C GLY A 60 5.88 -5.09 -8.95
N PRO A 61 4.65 -5.53 -9.24
CA PRO A 61 3.57 -4.64 -9.63
C PRO A 61 3.19 -3.68 -8.51
N ASN A 62 2.75 -2.47 -8.88
CA ASN A 62 2.15 -1.48 -7.98
C ASN A 62 0.74 -1.93 -7.56
N ARG A 63 0.68 -3.02 -6.81
CA ARG A 63 -0.53 -3.55 -6.19
C ARG A 63 -0.22 -3.82 -4.72
N LEU A 64 -1.09 -3.38 -3.83
CA LEU A 64 -1.01 -3.80 -2.44
C LEU A 64 -1.16 -5.33 -2.42
N GLN A 65 -0.05 -6.02 -2.11
CA GLN A 65 -0.07 -7.47 -1.92
C GLN A 65 -0.95 -7.73 -0.70
N MET A 66 -2.19 -8.14 -0.94
CA MET A 66 -3.00 -8.71 0.13
C MET A 66 -2.44 -10.07 0.46
N ALA A 67 -2.45 -10.41 1.75
CA ALA A 67 -2.39 -11.80 2.16
C ALA A 67 -3.44 -12.57 1.34
N GLU A 68 -3.02 -13.63 0.64
CA GLU A 68 -3.96 -14.51 -0.03
C GLU A 68 -5.03 -14.91 0.98
N GLY A 69 -6.30 -14.60 0.68
CA GLY A 69 -7.40 -14.95 1.57
C GLY A 69 -7.31 -16.44 1.90
N PRO A 70 -7.66 -16.87 3.13
CA PRO A 70 -7.52 -18.25 3.53
C PRO A 70 -8.15 -19.16 2.47
N GLY A 71 -7.42 -20.18 2.01
CA GLY A 71 -7.94 -21.12 1.01
C GLY A 71 -9.25 -21.75 1.47
N LEU A 72 -10.06 -22.27 0.53
CA LEU A 72 -11.37 -22.90 0.81
C LEU A 72 -11.33 -23.85 2.01
N TRP A 73 -10.31 -24.69 2.11
CA TRP A 73 -10.10 -25.60 3.23
C TRP A 73 -9.90 -24.91 4.58
N ARG A 74 -9.16 -23.80 4.59
CA ARG A 74 -8.92 -23.01 5.81
C ARG A 74 -10.18 -22.27 6.25
N ARG A 75 -11.01 -21.78 5.31
CA ARG A 75 -12.33 -21.19 5.62
C ARG A 75 -13.27 -22.21 6.26
N VAL A 76 -13.31 -23.42 5.70
CA VAL A 76 -14.08 -24.53 6.29
C VAL A 76 -13.57 -24.85 7.70
N LEU A 77 -12.25 -24.92 7.91
CA LEU A 77 -11.66 -25.18 9.22
C LEU A 77 -11.99 -24.10 10.26
N VAL A 78 -12.02 -22.83 9.86
CA VAL A 78 -12.42 -21.72 10.76
C VAL A 78 -13.88 -21.86 11.20
N GLN A 79 -14.78 -22.34 10.34
CA GLN A 79 -16.16 -22.62 10.73
C GLN A 79 -16.25 -23.74 11.78
N PHE A 80 -15.37 -24.75 11.73
CA PHE A 80 -15.29 -25.77 12.80
C PHE A 80 -14.77 -25.24 14.13
N ASN A 81 -14.15 -24.06 14.16
CA ASN A 81 -13.73 -23.40 15.39
C ASN A 81 -14.86 -22.58 16.05
N ASN A 82 -16.04 -22.54 15.43
CA ASN A 82 -17.22 -21.89 16.00
C ASN A 82 -17.85 -22.80 17.07
N LEU A 83 -17.90 -22.32 18.31
CA LEU A 83 -18.44 -23.05 19.46
C LEU A 83 -19.84 -23.62 19.19
N LEU A 84 -20.70 -22.88 18.47
CA LEU A 84 -22.06 -23.34 18.14
C LEU A 84 -22.03 -24.57 17.20
N ILE A 85 -21.12 -24.59 16.23
CA ILE A 85 -20.96 -25.72 15.31
C ILE A 85 -20.41 -26.93 16.06
N LEU A 86 -19.44 -26.74 16.96
CA LEU A 86 -18.90 -27.82 17.80
C LEU A 86 -19.98 -28.44 18.70
N VAL A 87 -20.82 -27.61 19.32
CA VAL A 87 -21.94 -28.08 20.15
C VAL A 87 -22.95 -28.88 19.32
N LEU A 88 -23.30 -28.42 18.12
CA LEU A 88 -24.20 -29.14 17.22
C LEU A 88 -23.59 -30.47 16.75
N LEU A 89 -22.30 -30.50 16.44
CA LEU A 89 -21.59 -31.71 16.06
C LEU A 89 -21.56 -32.73 17.22
N ALA A 90 -21.29 -32.25 18.43
CA ALA A 90 -21.33 -33.08 19.63
C ALA A 90 -22.74 -33.65 19.88
N ALA A 91 -23.78 -32.82 19.73
CA ALA A 91 -25.17 -33.27 19.83
C ALA A 91 -25.52 -34.33 18.77
N ALA A 92 -25.06 -34.16 17.52
CA ALA A 92 -25.25 -35.15 16.46
C ALA A 92 -24.59 -36.50 16.81
N VAL A 93 -23.37 -36.47 17.35
CA VAL A 93 -22.63 -37.68 17.78
C VAL A 93 -23.36 -38.38 18.92
N VAL A 94 -23.76 -37.65 19.97
CA VAL A 94 -24.49 -38.23 21.11
C VAL A 94 -25.81 -38.85 20.65
N THR A 95 -26.55 -38.16 19.77
CA THR A 95 -27.82 -38.64 19.23
C THR A 95 -27.66 -39.91 18.39
N ALA A 96 -26.59 -40.00 17.59
CA ALA A 96 -26.25 -41.20 16.83
C ALA A 96 -25.89 -42.38 17.74
N LEU A 97 -25.16 -42.14 18.83
CA LEU A 97 -24.80 -43.17 19.82
C LEU A 97 -26.01 -43.75 20.56
N ILE A 98 -27.06 -42.95 20.77
CA ILE A 98 -28.32 -43.39 21.38
C ILE A 98 -29.17 -44.22 20.38
N GLY A 99 -28.77 -44.32 19.11
CA GLY A 99 -29.47 -45.09 18.07
C GLY A 99 -30.49 -44.27 17.27
N HIS A 100 -30.57 -42.96 17.50
CA HIS A 100 -31.45 -42.05 16.77
C HIS A 100 -30.79 -41.55 15.48
N SER A 101 -30.59 -42.47 14.53
CA SER A 101 -29.89 -42.16 13.27
C SER A 101 -30.60 -41.13 12.39
N LEU A 102 -31.94 -41.04 12.46
CA LEU A 102 -32.69 -40.04 11.70
C LEU A 102 -32.47 -38.63 12.24
N ASP A 103 -32.56 -38.46 13.57
CA ASP A 103 -32.38 -37.16 14.23
C ASP A 103 -30.93 -36.66 14.06
N ALA A 104 -29.95 -37.56 14.19
CA ALA A 104 -28.54 -37.25 13.94
C ALA A 104 -28.30 -36.82 12.48
N ALA A 105 -28.95 -37.47 11.51
CA ALA A 105 -28.84 -37.10 10.10
C ALA A 105 -29.42 -35.70 9.83
N VAL A 106 -30.53 -35.33 10.48
CA VAL A 106 -31.12 -33.98 10.38
C VAL A 106 -30.16 -32.93 10.94
N ILE A 107 -29.59 -33.16 12.12
CA ILE A 107 -28.63 -32.22 12.73
C ILE A 107 -27.40 -32.05 11.82
N LEU A 108 -26.86 -33.15 11.29
CA LEU A 108 -25.71 -33.12 10.39
C LEU A 108 -26.01 -32.34 9.10
N ALA A 109 -27.21 -32.52 8.52
CA ALA A 109 -27.64 -31.78 7.34
C ALA A 109 -27.72 -30.27 7.60
N VAL A 110 -28.23 -29.84 8.76
CA VAL A 110 -28.29 -28.41 9.15
C VAL A 110 -26.88 -27.83 9.30
N VAL A 111 -25.95 -28.57 9.92
CA VAL A 111 -24.55 -28.13 10.06
C VAL A 111 -23.88 -27.96 8.69
N LEU A 112 -24.02 -28.96 7.81
CA LEU A 112 -23.46 -28.89 6.45
C LEU A 112 -24.04 -27.71 5.65
N LEU A 113 -25.34 -27.47 5.78
CA LEU A 113 -25.99 -26.33 5.15
C LEU A 113 -25.43 -25.00 5.68
N ASN A 114 -25.30 -24.85 6.99
CA ASN A 114 -24.75 -23.63 7.60
C ASN A 114 -23.30 -23.37 7.20
N VAL A 115 -22.44 -24.40 7.18
CA VAL A 115 -21.05 -24.27 6.72
C VAL A 115 -21.00 -23.86 5.25
N SER A 116 -21.81 -24.48 4.40
CA SER A 116 -21.87 -24.17 2.97
C SER A 116 -22.33 -22.74 2.72
N ILE A 117 -23.37 -22.29 3.42
CA ILE A 117 -23.86 -20.91 3.36
C ILE A 117 -22.79 -19.94 3.87
N GLY A 118 -22.12 -20.26 4.98
CA GLY A 118 -21.05 -19.44 5.55
C GLY A 118 -19.90 -19.22 4.56
N VAL A 119 -19.38 -20.28 3.95
CA VAL A 119 -18.30 -20.20 2.96
C VAL A 119 -18.72 -19.38 1.73
N LEU A 120 -19.96 -19.53 1.27
CA LEU A 120 -20.49 -18.77 0.14
C LEU A 120 -20.72 -17.28 0.46
N GLN A 121 -21.18 -16.96 1.68
CA GLN A 121 -21.40 -15.59 2.14
C GLN A 121 -20.09 -14.83 2.32
N GLU A 122 -19.08 -15.49 2.88
CA GLU A 122 -17.75 -14.93 3.11
C GLU A 122 -17.03 -14.62 1.78
N GLY A 123 -17.15 -15.52 0.80
CA GLY A 123 -16.63 -15.29 -0.56
C GLY A 123 -17.30 -14.13 -1.31
N LYS A 124 -18.56 -13.80 -1.01
CA LYS A 124 -19.24 -12.62 -1.59
C LYS A 124 -18.76 -11.31 -0.96
N ALA A 125 -18.51 -11.31 0.36
CA ALA A 125 -17.99 -10.14 1.07
C ALA A 125 -16.59 -9.74 0.56
N GLU A 126 -15.69 -10.71 0.38
CA GLU A 126 -14.36 -10.46 -0.19
C GLU A 126 -14.41 -9.92 -1.62
N LYS A 127 -15.28 -10.47 -2.48
CA LYS A 127 -15.46 -9.99 -3.87
C LYS A 127 -16.00 -8.56 -3.92
N ALA A 128 -16.92 -8.20 -3.04
CA ALA A 128 -17.41 -6.83 -2.93
C ALA A 128 -16.28 -5.87 -2.51
N LEU A 129 -15.41 -6.30 -1.58
CA LEU A 129 -14.23 -5.53 -1.18
C LEU A 129 -13.22 -5.36 -2.32
N GLN A 130 -12.99 -6.40 -3.13
CA GLN A 130 -12.14 -6.32 -4.32
C GLN A 130 -12.69 -5.37 -5.39
N ALA A 131 -14.02 -5.36 -5.60
CA ALA A 131 -14.65 -4.49 -6.59
C ALA A 131 -14.52 -3.00 -6.23
N ILE A 132 -14.60 -2.64 -4.95
CA ILE A 132 -14.36 -1.25 -4.48
C ILE A 132 -12.92 -0.82 -4.76
N ARG A 133 -11.95 -1.74 -4.66
CA ARG A 133 -10.52 -1.42 -4.84
C ARG A 133 -10.12 -1.15 -6.27
N HIS A 134 -10.80 -1.73 -7.26
CA HIS A 134 -10.59 -1.41 -8.67
C HIS A 134 -11.02 0.02 -9.06
N LEU A 135 -11.71 0.74 -8.17
CA LEU A 135 -12.07 2.14 -8.36
C LEU A 135 -10.93 3.12 -8.01
N LEU A 136 -9.81 2.63 -7.46
CA LEU A 136 -8.61 3.43 -7.18
C LEU A 136 -7.73 3.45 -8.43
N ALA A 137 -7.68 4.59 -9.12
CA ALA A 137 -6.85 4.90 -10.30
C ALA A 137 -6.43 3.66 -11.13
N PRO A 138 -7.31 3.07 -11.95
CA PRO A 138 -6.98 1.85 -12.69
C PRO A 138 -5.84 2.10 -13.70
N HIS A 139 -5.67 3.34 -14.12
CA HIS A 139 -4.78 3.76 -15.20
C HIS A 139 -3.94 4.97 -14.74
N ALA A 140 -2.77 5.14 -15.35
CA ALA A 140 -1.85 6.24 -15.07
C ALA A 140 -1.19 6.76 -16.35
N ASN A 141 -1.14 8.08 -16.50
CA ASN A 141 -0.42 8.72 -17.59
C ASN A 141 1.07 8.87 -17.21
N VAL A 142 1.94 8.10 -17.84
CA VAL A 142 3.39 8.12 -17.63
C VAL A 142 4.12 8.70 -18.83
N LEU A 143 5.24 9.38 -18.58
CA LEU A 143 6.20 9.73 -19.60
C LEU A 143 7.19 8.56 -19.74
N ARG A 144 7.11 7.84 -20.85
CA ARG A 144 8.05 6.76 -21.20
C ARG A 144 8.52 6.90 -22.64
N ASP A 145 9.81 6.66 -22.87
CA ASP A 145 10.48 6.91 -24.17
C ASP A 145 10.24 8.35 -24.70
N GLY A 146 10.16 9.32 -23.78
CA GLY A 146 9.89 10.73 -24.08
C GLY A 146 8.46 11.03 -24.55
N ARG A 147 7.53 10.06 -24.48
CA ARG A 147 6.13 10.21 -24.90
C ARG A 147 5.18 9.91 -23.75
N LEU A 148 4.06 10.63 -23.70
CA LEU A 148 3.02 10.35 -22.73
C LEU A 148 2.27 9.08 -23.15
N GLN A 149 2.14 8.12 -22.24
CA GLN A 149 1.52 6.82 -22.44
C GLN A 149 0.54 6.57 -21.29
N ASP A 150 -0.65 6.05 -21.62
CA ASP A 150 -1.61 5.56 -20.64
C ASP A 150 -1.31 4.07 -20.36
N ILE A 151 -1.04 3.73 -19.10
CA ILE A 151 -0.69 2.37 -18.66
C ILE A 151 -1.58 1.93 -17.49
N ASP A 152 -1.70 0.62 -17.25
CA ASP A 152 -2.28 0.11 -16.02
C ASP A 152 -1.46 0.64 -14.82
N ALA A 153 -2.13 1.19 -13.81
CA ALA A 153 -1.46 1.71 -12.63
C ALA A 153 -0.68 0.62 -11.87
N ALA A 154 -0.99 -0.66 -12.08
CA ALA A 154 -0.24 -1.80 -11.59
C ALA A 154 1.16 -1.94 -12.20
N ASP A 155 1.39 -1.39 -13.39
CA ASP A 155 2.67 -1.46 -14.11
C ASP A 155 3.56 -0.24 -13.82
N LEU A 156 3.14 0.64 -12.89
CA LEU A 156 3.95 1.74 -12.38
C LEU A 156 5.11 1.22 -11.53
N VAL A 157 6.27 1.84 -11.72
CA VAL A 157 7.50 1.51 -10.99
C VAL A 157 8.16 2.75 -10.41
N PRO A 158 8.94 2.62 -9.32
CA PRO A 158 9.75 3.72 -8.82
C PRO A 158 10.66 4.31 -9.91
N GLY A 159 10.64 5.63 -10.07
CA GLY A 159 11.35 6.34 -11.12
C GLY A 159 10.49 6.71 -12.33
N ASP A 160 9.28 6.17 -12.50
CA ASP A 160 8.36 6.67 -13.53
C ASP A 160 8.03 8.14 -13.29
N VAL A 161 7.92 8.93 -14.36
CA VAL A 161 7.40 10.29 -14.30
C VAL A 161 5.93 10.24 -14.72
N VAL A 162 5.03 10.54 -13.79
CA VAL A 162 3.59 10.60 -14.04
C VAL A 162 3.12 12.02 -14.25
N GLN A 163 2.11 12.17 -15.11
CA GLN A 163 1.35 13.40 -15.27
C GLN A 163 -0.05 13.21 -14.70
N VAL A 164 -0.47 14.16 -13.87
CA VAL A 164 -1.78 14.14 -13.20
C VAL A 164 -2.53 15.44 -13.45
N ALA A 165 -3.84 15.37 -13.48
CA ALA A 165 -4.75 16.48 -13.66
C ALA A 165 -5.95 16.40 -12.71
N SER A 166 -6.70 17.49 -12.63
CA SER A 166 -7.96 17.56 -11.88
C SER A 166 -8.89 16.38 -12.20
N GLY A 167 -9.32 15.68 -11.15
CA GLY A 167 -10.15 14.47 -11.23
C GLY A 167 -9.36 13.17 -11.13
N ASP A 168 -8.04 13.20 -11.30
CA ASP A 168 -7.20 12.00 -11.19
C ASP A 168 -6.99 11.63 -9.72
N SER A 169 -7.06 10.33 -9.43
CA SER A 169 -6.53 9.79 -8.18
C SER A 169 -5.06 9.44 -8.35
N LEU A 170 -4.24 9.76 -7.35
CA LEU A 170 -2.81 9.51 -7.43
C LEU A 170 -2.51 8.01 -7.35
N PRO A 171 -1.83 7.42 -8.34
CA PRO A 171 -1.69 5.96 -8.42
C PRO A 171 -0.56 5.40 -7.54
N ALA A 172 0.34 6.26 -7.05
CA ALA A 172 1.51 5.92 -6.25
C ALA A 172 1.94 7.14 -5.40
N ASP A 173 2.94 6.97 -4.53
CA ASP A 173 3.53 8.11 -3.84
C ASP A 173 4.51 8.82 -4.77
N LEU A 174 4.37 10.14 -4.87
CA LEU A 174 5.04 10.99 -5.84
C LEU A 174 5.87 12.07 -5.16
N ARG A 175 7.02 12.39 -5.75
CA ARG A 175 7.74 13.65 -5.49
C ARG A 175 7.42 14.63 -6.62
N TRP A 176 6.83 15.76 -6.29
CA TRP A 176 6.46 16.75 -7.30
C TRP A 176 7.68 17.36 -7.99
N LEU A 177 7.66 17.34 -9.33
CA LEU A 177 8.68 17.94 -10.18
C LEU A 177 8.22 19.32 -10.69
N GLN A 178 6.97 19.40 -11.13
CA GLN A 178 6.36 20.59 -11.71
C GLN A 178 4.89 20.66 -11.32
N LEU A 179 4.41 21.85 -11.01
CA LEU A 179 3.04 22.09 -10.54
C LEU A 179 2.43 23.25 -11.32
N ASN A 180 1.14 23.14 -11.61
CA ASN A 180 0.33 24.23 -12.14
C ASN A 180 -0.97 24.31 -11.32
N ASN A 181 -0.97 25.17 -10.30
CA ASN A 181 -2.08 25.41 -9.38
C ASN A 181 -2.68 24.11 -8.80
N LEU A 182 -1.80 23.19 -8.36
CA LEU A 182 -2.18 21.85 -7.91
C LEU A 182 -2.77 21.89 -6.49
N ARG A 183 -3.97 21.34 -6.34
CA ARG A 183 -4.60 21.04 -5.05
C ARG A 183 -4.99 19.58 -4.98
N VAL A 184 -4.77 18.98 -3.82
CA VAL A 184 -5.03 17.56 -3.58
C VAL A 184 -5.85 17.40 -2.31
N ASP A 185 -6.91 16.59 -2.38
CA ASP A 185 -7.65 16.14 -1.22
C ASP A 185 -6.94 14.95 -0.59
N GLU A 186 -6.39 15.18 0.60
CA GLU A 186 -5.63 14.20 1.38
C GLU A 186 -6.41 13.70 2.61
N SER A 187 -7.73 13.92 2.64
CA SER A 187 -8.61 13.52 3.76
C SER A 187 -8.50 12.04 4.10
N ALA A 188 -8.23 11.19 3.10
CA ALA A 188 -8.01 9.75 3.30
C ALA A 188 -6.77 9.42 4.18
N LEU A 189 -5.78 10.31 4.26
CA LEU A 189 -4.53 10.10 4.99
C LEU A 189 -4.41 10.97 6.24
N THR A 190 -4.88 12.21 6.18
CA THR A 190 -4.72 13.18 7.27
C THR A 190 -6.01 13.37 8.08
N GLY A 191 -7.16 13.00 7.53
CA GLY A 191 -8.48 13.30 8.11
C GLY A 191 -8.92 14.76 7.92
N GLU A 192 -8.10 15.59 7.25
CA GLU A 192 -8.43 16.98 6.97
C GLU A 192 -9.21 17.09 5.66
N SER A 193 -10.42 17.65 5.69
CA SER A 193 -11.33 17.68 4.54
C SER A 193 -11.05 18.81 3.54
N MET A 194 -10.08 19.68 3.82
CA MET A 194 -9.77 20.81 2.95
C MET A 194 -8.66 20.43 1.96
N PRO A 195 -8.86 20.65 0.65
CA PRO A 195 -7.81 20.42 -0.33
C PRO A 195 -6.56 21.25 -0.03
N VAL A 196 -5.41 20.57 -0.05
CA VAL A 196 -4.12 21.14 0.30
C VAL A 196 -3.41 21.61 -0.98
N GLU A 197 -2.88 22.83 -0.94
CA GLU A 197 -2.08 23.39 -2.02
C GLU A 197 -0.66 22.82 -2.00
N LYS A 198 -0.21 22.28 -3.13
CA LYS A 198 1.07 21.58 -3.23
C LYS A 198 2.20 22.50 -3.67
N SER A 199 3.43 22.13 -3.32
CA SER A 199 4.66 22.86 -3.64
C SER A 199 5.73 21.92 -4.21
N VAL A 200 6.77 22.42 -4.87
CA VAL A 200 7.94 21.60 -5.24
C VAL A 200 9.08 21.72 -4.22
N VAL A 201 8.98 22.69 -3.30
CA VAL A 201 10.04 23.05 -2.37
C VAL A 201 10.26 21.93 -1.34
N PRO A 202 11.51 21.45 -1.16
CA PRO A 202 11.78 20.44 -0.15
C PRO A 202 11.51 20.98 1.26
N VAL A 203 11.12 20.08 2.16
CA VAL A 203 10.81 20.39 3.56
C VAL A 203 11.77 19.66 4.50
N ALA A 204 11.74 19.98 5.79
CA ALA A 204 12.65 19.37 6.75
C ALA A 204 12.48 17.84 6.84
N PRO A 205 13.55 17.06 7.08
CA PRO A 205 13.48 15.60 7.17
C PRO A 205 12.48 15.08 8.22
N ASP A 206 12.28 15.83 9.30
CA ASP A 206 11.37 15.56 10.42
C ASP A 206 9.96 16.14 10.23
N ALA A 207 9.65 16.74 9.08
CA ALA A 207 8.31 17.27 8.79
C ALA A 207 7.22 16.19 8.89
N ALA A 208 6.09 16.57 9.49
CA ALA A 208 4.91 15.72 9.60
C ALA A 208 4.32 15.43 8.21
N LEU A 209 3.50 14.37 8.10
CA LEU A 209 2.99 13.91 6.81
C LEU A 209 2.22 15.01 6.04
N GLY A 210 1.38 15.78 6.75
CA GLY A 210 0.60 16.88 6.17
C GLY A 210 1.45 18.08 5.73
N ASP A 211 2.59 18.31 6.37
CA ASP A 211 3.50 19.43 6.02
C ASP A 211 4.36 19.13 4.79
N ARG A 212 4.37 17.88 4.32
CA ARG A 212 5.12 17.45 3.13
C ARG A 212 4.35 17.82 1.86
N LEU A 213 4.12 19.12 1.66
CA LEU A 213 3.44 19.69 0.49
C LEU A 213 4.12 19.35 -0.84
N CYS A 214 5.36 18.88 -0.77
CA CYS A 214 6.19 18.52 -1.89
C CYS A 214 6.06 17.05 -2.35
N MET A 215 5.17 16.33 -1.67
CA MET A 215 4.78 14.96 -1.95
C MET A 215 3.31 14.89 -2.38
N GLY A 216 3.01 13.88 -3.19
CA GLY A 216 1.66 13.37 -3.42
C GLY A 216 1.59 11.93 -2.94
N TYR A 217 0.45 11.52 -2.40
CA TYR A 217 0.31 10.18 -1.82
C TYR A 217 -0.70 9.34 -2.59
N ALA A 218 -0.41 8.05 -2.72
CA ALA A 218 -1.29 7.10 -3.40
C ALA A 218 -2.73 7.21 -2.86
N GLY A 219 -3.72 7.09 -3.76
CA GLY A 219 -5.17 7.14 -3.54
C GLY A 219 -5.77 8.46 -3.03
N THR A 220 -4.97 9.52 -2.90
CA THR A 220 -5.50 10.89 -2.76
C THR A 220 -6.03 11.42 -4.09
N LEU A 221 -6.90 12.43 -4.06
CA LEU A 221 -7.59 12.94 -5.26
C LEU A 221 -7.08 14.32 -5.64
N VAL A 222 -6.69 14.52 -6.91
CA VAL A 222 -6.38 15.85 -7.43
C VAL A 222 -7.68 16.61 -7.64
N THR A 223 -7.91 17.66 -6.86
CA THR A 223 -9.14 18.47 -6.92
C THR A 223 -9.03 19.63 -7.89
N GLN A 224 -7.80 20.10 -8.15
CA GLN A 224 -7.56 21.21 -9.05
C GLN A 224 -6.13 21.16 -9.62
N GLY A 225 -5.97 21.66 -10.84
CA GLY A 225 -4.68 21.91 -11.46
C GLY A 225 -4.11 20.71 -12.20
N GLN A 226 -2.83 20.81 -12.53
CA GLN A 226 -2.06 19.75 -13.19
C GLN A 226 -0.66 19.70 -12.61
N ALA A 227 -0.04 18.53 -12.67
CA ALA A 227 1.32 18.35 -12.17
C ALA A 227 2.06 17.22 -12.86
N ARG A 228 3.38 17.25 -12.71
CA ARG A 228 4.28 16.14 -12.99
C ARG A 228 4.98 15.74 -11.71
N GLY A 229 5.04 14.44 -11.45
CA GLY A 229 5.72 13.88 -10.28
C GLY A 229 6.51 12.64 -10.66
N VAL A 230 7.63 12.41 -9.98
CA VAL A 230 8.35 11.13 -10.08
C VAL A 230 7.82 10.18 -9.01
N VAL A 231 7.56 8.93 -9.39
CA VAL A 231 7.14 7.87 -8.49
C VAL A 231 8.30 7.51 -7.57
N VAL A 232 8.10 7.66 -6.26
CA VAL A 232 9.12 7.36 -5.24
C VAL A 232 8.83 6.10 -4.44
N ALA A 233 7.56 5.70 -4.35
CA ALA A 233 7.15 4.45 -3.73
C ALA A 233 5.87 3.90 -4.38
N THR A 234 5.80 2.58 -4.48
CA THR A 234 4.68 1.82 -5.03
C THR A 234 4.21 0.76 -4.05
N ALA A 235 2.99 0.25 -4.23
CA ALA A 235 2.42 -0.86 -3.48
C ALA A 235 2.58 -0.70 -1.96
N GLY A 236 3.02 -1.75 -1.25
CA GLY A 236 3.18 -1.75 0.20
C GLY A 236 4.24 -0.76 0.72
N ALA A 237 5.08 -0.18 -0.15
CA ALA A 237 6.07 0.81 0.25
C ALA A 237 5.49 2.24 0.38
N THR A 238 4.32 2.49 -0.21
CA THR A 238 3.57 3.76 -0.08
C THR A 238 3.14 4.02 1.36
N GLU A 239 2.81 5.27 1.71
CA GLU A 239 2.28 5.61 3.03
C GLU A 239 0.96 4.88 3.32
N MET A 240 0.03 4.85 2.36
CA MET A 240 -1.18 4.04 2.48
C MET A 240 -0.88 2.54 2.64
N GLY A 241 0.08 2.01 1.87
CA GLY A 241 0.49 0.61 1.97
C GLY A 241 1.16 0.26 3.30
N ARG A 242 1.85 1.21 3.93
CA ARG A 242 2.41 1.06 5.28
C ARG A 242 1.30 1.03 6.33
N ILE A 243 0.32 1.93 6.24
CA ILE A 243 -0.85 1.95 7.13
C ILE A 243 -1.61 0.62 7.04
N GLY A 244 -1.86 0.13 5.82
CA GLY A 244 -2.53 -1.16 5.61
C GLY A 244 -1.81 -2.34 6.28
N ARG A 245 -0.47 -2.43 6.14
CA ARG A 245 0.32 -3.50 6.78
C ARG A 245 0.32 -3.43 8.31
N LEU A 246 0.29 -2.23 8.90
CA LEU A 246 0.21 -2.07 10.34
C LEU A 246 -1.12 -2.62 10.88
N LEU A 247 -2.23 -2.36 10.19
CA LEU A 247 -3.55 -2.85 10.56
C LEU A 247 -3.69 -4.39 10.43
N GLU A 248 -2.98 -5.01 9.47
CA GLU A 248 -2.96 -6.48 9.33
C GLU A 248 -2.13 -7.19 10.41
N SER A 249 -1.22 -6.46 11.08
CA SER A 249 -0.32 -7.02 12.10
C SER A 249 -0.86 -6.94 13.54
N VAL A 250 -2.02 -6.33 13.75
CA VAL A 250 -2.73 -6.20 15.03
C VAL A 250 -3.89 -7.19 15.08
#